data_AF-A0A077DHR5-F1
#
_entry.id   AF-A0A077DHR5-F1
#
_cell.length_a   1.000
_cell.length_b   1.000
_cell.length_c   1.000
_cell.angle_alpha   90.00
_cell.angle_beta   90.00
_cell.angle_gamma   90.00
#
_symmetry.space_group_name_H-M   'P 1'
#
loop_
_entity.id
_entity.type
_entity.pdbx_description
1 polymer ?
#
loop_
_entity_poly.entity_id
_entity_poly.type
_entity_poly.pdbx_seq_one_letter_code
_entity_poly.pdbx_strand_id
1 'polypeptide(L)'
;MIKKMTCFRDWVFETGTRVLSTINVVLLCGWMFALIHDYKPYIIPAFNPSRQIPSSAIIAVLAIVIVGTLAFFHSNTARAKVLNGALMLWTSLLWALLSFHVWHDYPPLTPQMTIYPCLSLLSWLCGTMNFEEGRRNKKDYLIKKGE
;
A
#
# COMPACT_ATOMS: atom_id res chain seq x y z
N MET A 1 -19.60 -30.01 -12.50
CA MET A 1 -18.21 -29.75 -12.93
C MET A 1 -17.96 -28.23 -12.92
N ILE A 2 -17.64 -27.64 -11.76
CA ILE A 2 -17.34 -26.20 -11.62
C ILE A 2 -16.11 -26.09 -10.70
N LYS A 3 -14.91 -26.35 -11.25
CA LYS A 3 -13.64 -26.31 -10.50
C LYS A 3 -12.63 -25.31 -11.09
N LYS A 4 -13.01 -24.56 -12.13
CA LYS A 4 -12.09 -23.68 -12.89
C LYS A 4 -12.13 -22.20 -12.49
N MET A 5 -13.20 -21.69 -11.86
CA MET A 5 -13.31 -20.26 -11.50
C MET A 5 -12.68 -19.89 -10.14
N THR A 6 -12.38 -20.86 -9.28
CA THR A 6 -11.74 -20.59 -7.99
C THR A 6 -10.25 -20.31 -8.14
N CYS A 7 -9.54 -21.03 -9.02
CA CYS A 7 -8.09 -20.93 -9.13
C CYS A 7 -7.60 -19.51 -9.49
N PHE A 8 -8.23 -18.85 -10.47
CA PHE A 8 -7.85 -17.49 -10.85
C PHE A 8 -8.15 -16.48 -9.75
N ARG A 9 -9.34 -16.57 -9.16
CA ARG A 9 -9.77 -15.68 -8.08
C ARG A 9 -8.88 -15.83 -6.85
N ASP A 10 -8.60 -17.06 -6.45
CA ASP A 10 -7.76 -17.36 -5.29
C ASP A 10 -6.29 -16.96 -5.59
N TRP A 11 -5.81 -17.11 -6.83
CA TRP A 11 -4.49 -16.62 -7.26
C TRP A 11 -4.38 -15.09 -7.22
N VAL A 12 -5.39 -14.36 -7.71
CA VAL A 12 -5.43 -12.88 -7.64
C VAL A 12 -5.42 -12.41 -6.19
N PHE A 13 -6.15 -13.09 -5.30
CA PHE A 13 -6.28 -12.70 -3.90
C PHE A 13 -5.10 -13.09 -3.01
N GLU A 14 -4.32 -14.13 -3.35
CA GLU A 14 -3.09 -14.48 -2.64
C GLU A 14 -1.83 -13.92 -3.30
N THR A 15 -1.63 -14.22 -4.57
CA THR A 15 -0.37 -13.90 -5.27
C THR A 15 -0.42 -12.46 -5.77
N GLY A 16 -1.57 -12.02 -6.30
CA GLY A 16 -1.75 -10.65 -6.80
C GLY A 16 -1.60 -9.59 -5.70
N THR A 17 -2.23 -9.78 -4.55
CA THR A 17 -2.10 -8.89 -3.37
C THR A 17 -0.67 -8.85 -2.84
N ARG A 18 0.07 -9.97 -2.83
CA ARG A 18 1.49 -9.98 -2.46
C ARG A 18 2.33 -9.18 -3.45
N VAL A 19 2.19 -9.43 -4.75
CA VAL A 19 2.92 -8.69 -5.79
C VAL A 19 2.62 -7.20 -5.70
N LEU A 20 1.34 -6.83 -5.54
CA LEU A 20 0.94 -5.43 -5.40
C LEU A 20 1.52 -4.79 -4.14
N SER A 21 1.53 -5.52 -3.02
CA SER A 21 2.18 -5.07 -1.78
C SER A 21 3.68 -4.86 -1.97
N THR A 22 4.37 -5.75 -2.69
CA THR A 22 5.81 -5.60 -3.01
C THR A 22 6.06 -4.38 -3.88
N ILE A 23 5.27 -4.19 -4.95
CA ILE A 23 5.38 -3.02 -5.83
C ILE A 23 5.17 -1.74 -5.03
N ASN A 24 4.19 -1.73 -4.13
CA ASN A 24 3.90 -0.58 -3.27
C ASN A 24 5.07 -0.24 -2.34
N VAL A 25 5.68 -1.26 -1.72
CA VAL A 25 6.89 -1.08 -0.90
C VAL A 25 8.05 -0.53 -1.72
N VAL A 26 8.27 -1.03 -2.94
CA VAL A 26 9.33 -0.52 -3.82
C VAL A 26 9.09 0.96 -4.17
N LEU A 27 7.84 1.34 -4.46
CA LEU A 27 7.47 2.74 -4.73
C LEU A 27 7.67 3.64 -3.51
N LEU A 28 7.31 3.18 -2.31
CA LEU A 28 7.57 3.90 -1.06
C LEU A 28 9.06 4.05 -0.78
N CYS A 29 9.86 3.01 -1.04
CA CYS A 29 11.33 3.08 -0.94
C CYS A 29 11.90 4.12 -1.92
N GLY A 30 11.40 4.16 -3.16
CA GLY A 30 11.78 5.18 -4.14
C GLY A 30 11.47 6.60 -3.65
N TRP A 31 10.29 6.81 -3.06
CA TRP A 31 9.91 8.08 -2.43
C TRP A 31 10.79 8.43 -1.22
N MET A 32 11.05 7.47 -0.35
CA MET A 32 11.93 7.67 0.81
C MET A 32 13.35 8.03 0.37
N PHE A 33 13.89 7.37 -0.66
CA PHE A 33 15.20 7.68 -1.23
C PHE A 33 15.26 9.08 -1.83
N ALA A 34 14.23 9.48 -2.58
CA ALA A 34 14.13 10.83 -3.14
C ALA A 34 14.12 11.91 -2.04
N LEU A 35 13.41 11.67 -0.93
CA LEU A 35 13.37 12.58 0.22
C LEU A 35 14.70 12.64 0.99
N ILE A 36 15.41 11.52 1.13
CA ILE A 36 16.70 11.45 1.86
C ILE A 36 17.80 12.18 1.09
N HIS A 37 17.88 12.00 -0.23
CA HIS A 37 18.92 12.62 -1.04
C HIS A 37 18.63 14.07 -1.40
N ASP A 38 17.56 14.63 -0.84
CA ASP A 38 17.00 15.93 -1.23
C ASP A 38 16.91 16.03 -2.76
N TYR A 39 16.68 14.86 -3.39
CA TYR A 39 16.84 14.66 -4.81
C TYR A 39 15.63 15.28 -5.43
N LYS A 40 15.73 16.59 -5.62
CA LYS A 40 14.63 17.43 -5.96
C LYS A 40 13.84 16.77 -7.09
N PRO A 41 12.66 16.15 -6.87
CA PRO A 41 11.74 15.93 -7.97
C PRO A 41 11.06 17.28 -8.32
N TYR A 42 11.73 18.42 -8.06
CA TYR A 42 11.28 19.79 -8.31
C TYR A 42 11.33 20.13 -9.81
N ILE A 43 11.13 19.15 -10.68
CA ILE A 43 10.60 19.43 -12.02
C ILE A 43 9.07 19.52 -11.95
N ILE A 44 8.44 19.10 -10.83
CA ILE A 44 7.04 19.39 -10.53
C ILE A 44 6.99 20.58 -9.56
N PRO A 45 6.63 21.80 -10.01
CA PRO A 45 6.50 22.99 -9.14
C PRO A 45 5.42 22.88 -8.04
N ALA A 46 4.75 21.73 -7.91
CA ALA A 46 3.77 21.40 -6.86
C ALA A 46 4.38 21.05 -5.51
N PHE A 47 5.72 20.99 -5.38
CA PHE A 47 6.38 20.79 -4.07
C PHE A 47 6.92 22.14 -3.57
N ASN A 48 6.02 23.08 -3.32
CA ASN A 48 6.37 24.34 -2.66
C ASN A 48 6.39 24.06 -1.14
N PRO A 49 7.53 24.14 -0.45
CA PRO A 49 7.68 23.72 0.95
C PRO A 49 7.05 24.71 1.96
N SER A 50 5.91 25.31 1.63
CA SER A 50 5.25 26.33 2.46
C SER A 50 4.38 25.76 3.60
N ARG A 51 4.44 24.45 3.89
CA ARG A 51 3.77 23.85 5.05
C ARG A 51 4.66 22.88 5.84
N GLN A 52 5.38 23.44 6.82
CA GLN A 52 5.64 23.02 8.21
C GLN A 52 5.73 21.52 8.63
N ILE A 53 5.72 20.53 7.74
CA ILE A 53 5.95 19.13 8.14
C ILE A 53 7.44 18.84 7.94
N PRO A 54 8.19 18.51 9.01
CA PRO A 54 9.59 18.17 8.86
C PRO A 54 9.72 16.91 8.00
N SER A 55 10.56 16.96 6.96
CA SER A 55 10.81 15.85 6.04
C SER A 55 11.24 14.58 6.78
N SER A 56 11.93 14.73 7.91
CA SER A 56 12.31 13.63 8.81
C SER A 56 11.12 12.87 9.39
N ALA A 57 10.00 13.54 9.69
CA ALA A 57 8.80 12.87 10.18
C ALA A 57 8.12 12.04 9.07
N ILE A 58 8.10 12.56 7.84
CA ILE A 58 7.57 11.83 6.68
C ILE A 58 8.43 10.59 6.40
N ILE A 59 9.76 10.74 6.42
CA ILE A 59 10.69 9.62 6.24
C ILE A 59 10.50 8.57 7.35
N ALA A 60 10.32 8.99 8.61
CA ALA A 60 10.10 8.05 9.71
C ALA A 60 8.79 7.25 9.54
N VAL A 61 7.70 7.90 9.14
CA VAL A 61 6.42 7.23 8.86
C VAL A 61 6.56 6.25 7.68
N LEU A 62 7.23 6.66 6.60
CA LEU A 62 7.50 5.78 5.46
C LEU A 62 8.33 4.57 5.87
N ALA A 63 9.38 4.76 6.67
CA ALA A 63 10.23 3.68 7.15
C ALA A 63 9.44 2.68 8.01
N ILE A 64 8.57 3.15 8.90
CA ILE A 64 7.71 2.26 9.72
C ILE A 64 6.78 1.43 8.84
N VAL A 65 6.16 2.06 7.82
CA VAL A 65 5.27 1.36 6.89
C VAL A 65 6.04 0.33 6.06
N ILE A 66 7.20 0.69 5.51
CA ILE A 66 8.06 -0.20 4.72
C ILE A 66 8.50 -1.40 5.56
N VAL A 67 9.09 -1.16 6.74
CA VAL A 67 9.58 -2.22 7.63
C VAL A 67 8.43 -3.10 8.10
N GLY A 68 7.28 -2.50 8.45
CA GLY A 68 6.08 -3.24 8.84
C GLY A 68 5.59 -4.16 7.73
N THR A 69 5.45 -3.65 6.50
CA THR A 69 4.99 -4.44 5.36
C THR A 69 5.97 -5.56 5.03
N LEU A 70 7.29 -5.31 5.08
CA LEU A 70 8.32 -6.34 4.90
C LEU A 70 8.30 -7.41 6.00
N ALA A 71 8.13 -7.03 7.27
CA ALA A 71 8.12 -7.95 8.40
C ALA A 71 6.94 -8.94 8.32
N PHE A 72 5.79 -8.49 7.84
CA PHE A 72 4.59 -9.33 7.69
C PHE A 72 4.45 -9.98 6.32
N PHE A 73 5.34 -9.68 5.36
CA PHE A 73 5.28 -10.18 3.99
C PHE A 73 5.36 -11.72 3.91
N HIS A 74 6.21 -12.34 4.74
CA HIS A 74 6.43 -13.79 4.70
C HIS A 74 5.43 -14.58 5.57
N SER A 75 4.64 -13.89 6.39
CA SER A 75 3.78 -14.53 7.39
C SER A 75 2.38 -14.79 6.86
N ASN A 76 1.99 -16.06 6.73
CA ASN A 76 0.64 -16.47 6.30
C ASN A 76 -0.40 -16.58 7.43
N THR A 77 -0.04 -16.19 8.65
CA THR A 77 -0.96 -16.22 9.79
C THR A 77 -2.08 -15.20 9.63
N ALA A 78 -3.28 -15.54 10.12
CA ALA A 78 -4.45 -14.66 10.04
C ALA A 78 -4.18 -13.27 10.66
N ARG A 79 -3.39 -13.20 11.73
CA ARG A 79 -2.98 -11.94 12.38
C ARG A 79 -2.07 -11.11 11.48
N ALA A 80 -1.10 -11.73 10.82
CA ALA A 80 -0.18 -11.04 9.90
C ALA A 80 -0.92 -10.47 8.68
N LYS A 81 -1.89 -11.20 8.11
CA LYS A 81 -2.71 -10.69 7.00
C LYS A 81 -3.53 -9.46 7.41
N VAL A 82 -4.10 -9.46 8.61
CA VAL A 82 -4.85 -8.30 9.16
C VAL A 82 -3.93 -7.10 9.38
N LEU A 83 -2.73 -7.31 9.96
CA LEU A 83 -1.73 -6.25 10.15
C LEU A 83 -1.23 -5.68 8.82
N ASN A 84 -0.92 -6.55 7.84
CA ASN A 84 -0.50 -6.12 6.51
C ASN A 84 -1.61 -5.34 5.80
N GLY A 85 -2.87 -5.77 5.94
CA GLY A 85 -4.03 -5.04 5.44
C GLY A 85 -4.15 -3.64 6.04
N ALA A 86 -3.93 -3.50 7.36
CA ALA A 86 -3.94 -2.20 8.03
C ALA A 86 -2.82 -1.29 7.53
N LEU A 87 -1.61 -1.82 7.33
CA LEU A 87 -0.47 -1.05 6.79
C LEU A 87 -0.72 -0.61 5.34
N MET A 88 -1.37 -1.44 4.52
CA MET A 88 -1.80 -1.08 3.17
C MET A 88 -2.87 0.03 3.17
N LEU A 89 -3.79 0.05 4.13
CA LEU A 89 -4.73 1.16 4.29
C LEU A 89 -4.02 2.47 4.68
N TRP A 90 -3.05 2.41 5.58
CA TRP A 90 -2.21 3.58 5.90
C TRP A 90 -1.45 4.08 4.67
N THR A 91 -0.91 3.17 3.88
CA THR A 91 -0.25 3.50 2.61
C THR A 91 -1.22 4.15 1.61
N SER A 92 -2.44 3.65 1.51
CA SER A 92 -3.50 4.24 0.70
C SER A 92 -3.79 5.69 1.10
N LEU A 93 -3.84 5.97 2.40
CA LEU A 93 -4.06 7.31 2.92
C LEU A 93 -2.90 8.24 2.56
N LEU A 94 -1.65 7.78 2.67
CA LEU A 94 -0.47 8.55 2.27
C LEU A 94 -0.52 8.92 0.78
N TRP A 95 -0.85 7.97 -0.09
CA TRP A 95 -1.02 8.23 -1.52
C TRP A 95 -2.19 9.18 -1.83
N ALA A 96 -3.29 9.10 -1.09
CA ALA A 96 -4.43 10.01 -1.23
C ALA A 96 -4.05 11.45 -0.84
N LEU A 97 -3.36 11.63 0.29
CA LEU A 97 -2.88 12.93 0.75
C LEU A 97 -1.90 13.54 -0.25
N LEU A 98 -0.99 12.73 -0.78
CA LEU A 98 -0.06 13.15 -1.82
C LEU A 98 -0.80 13.57 -3.09
N SER A 99 -1.81 12.79 -3.52
CA SER A 99 -2.65 13.15 -4.66
C SER A 99 -3.38 14.48 -4.45
N PHE A 100 -3.96 14.71 -3.26
CA PHE A 100 -4.67 15.94 -2.95
C PHE A 100 -3.74 17.16 -3.00
N HIS A 101 -2.51 17.01 -2.47
CA HIS A 101 -1.52 18.06 -2.50
C HIS A 101 -1.08 18.40 -3.92
N VAL A 102 -0.80 17.37 -4.74
CA VAL A 102 -0.41 17.52 -6.13
C VAL A 102 -1.53 18.15 -6.98
N TRP A 103 -2.78 17.76 -6.76
CA TRP A 103 -3.94 18.30 -7.47
C TRP A 103 -4.31 19.73 -7.07
N HIS A 104 -4.06 20.11 -5.82
CA HIS A 104 -4.30 21.47 -5.34
C HIS A 104 -3.41 22.48 -6.09
N ASP A 105 -2.15 22.12 -6.33
CA ASP A 105 -1.18 23.02 -6.96
C ASP A 105 -1.21 22.94 -8.49
N TYR A 106 -1.65 21.83 -9.08
CA TYR A 106 -1.81 21.66 -10.52
C TYR A 106 -3.01 20.75 -10.87
N PRO A 107 -4.00 21.21 -11.67
CA PRO A 107 -5.12 20.39 -12.09
C PRO A 107 -4.68 19.19 -12.96
N PRO A 108 -5.40 18.05 -12.92
CA PRO A 108 -4.95 16.76 -13.47
C PRO A 108 -5.00 16.73 -15.01
N LEU A 109 -4.00 17.33 -15.65
CA LEU A 109 -3.82 17.31 -17.11
C LEU A 109 -2.62 16.46 -17.56
N THR A 110 -1.79 15.97 -16.62
CA THR A 110 -0.62 15.15 -16.92
C THR A 110 -0.68 13.78 -16.23
N PRO A 111 -0.18 12.71 -16.88
CA PRO A 111 -0.26 11.34 -16.35
C PRO A 111 0.49 11.15 -15.03
N GLN A 112 1.50 11.99 -14.74
CA GLN A 112 2.22 11.98 -13.47
C GLN A 112 1.30 12.26 -12.27
N MET A 113 0.19 12.98 -12.47
CA MET A 113 -0.75 13.36 -11.41
C MET A 113 -1.87 12.35 -11.18
N THR A 114 -2.05 11.39 -12.09
CA THR A 114 -3.05 10.32 -11.96
C THR A 114 -2.48 9.08 -11.27
N ILE A 115 -1.16 8.96 -11.18
CA ILE A 115 -0.49 7.79 -10.59
C ILE A 115 -0.77 7.67 -9.08
N TYR A 116 -0.68 8.77 -8.33
CA TYR A 116 -0.93 8.76 -6.87
C TYR A 116 -2.35 8.36 -6.46
N PRO A 117 -3.44 8.89 -7.08
CA PRO A 117 -4.79 8.44 -6.75
C PRO A 117 -5.05 6.99 -7.18
N CYS A 118 -4.48 6.55 -8.31
CA CYS A 118 -4.53 5.14 -8.70
C CYS A 118 -3.82 4.24 -7.68
N LEU A 119 -2.63 4.63 -7.21
CA LEU A 119 -1.90 3.91 -6.17
C LEU A 119 -2.66 3.88 -4.84
N SER A 120 -3.35 4.97 -4.51
CA SER A 120 -4.24 5.01 -3.34
C SER A 120 -5.34 3.97 -3.46
N LEU A 121 -6.10 3.98 -4.55
CA LEU A 121 -7.19 3.00 -4.78
C LEU A 121 -6.68 1.55 -4.79
N LEU A 122 -5.55 1.29 -5.44
CA LEU A 122 -4.95 -0.05 -5.48
C LEU A 122 -4.49 -0.49 -4.08
N SER A 123 -3.88 0.40 -3.30
CA SER A 123 -3.46 0.13 -1.92
C SER A 123 -4.68 -0.12 -1.02
N TRP A 124 -5.77 0.63 -1.21
CA TRP A 124 -7.02 0.40 -0.49
C TRP A 124 -7.63 -0.96 -0.80
N LEU A 125 -7.75 -1.30 -2.09
CA LEU A 125 -8.24 -2.60 -2.55
C LEU A 125 -7.36 -3.74 -2.00
N CYS A 126 -6.04 -3.58 -2.02
CA CYS A 126 -5.13 -4.56 -1.43
C CYS A 126 -5.36 -4.72 0.08
N GLY A 127 -5.58 -3.61 0.79
CA GLY A 127 -5.86 -3.61 2.23
C GLY A 127 -7.14 -4.37 2.56
N THR A 128 -8.24 -4.09 1.86
CA THR A 128 -9.54 -4.75 2.09
C THR A 128 -9.47 -6.25 1.77
N MET A 129 -8.79 -6.63 0.69
CA MET A 129 -8.59 -8.04 0.33
C MET A 129 -7.80 -8.81 1.40
N ASN A 130 -6.74 -8.21 1.97
CA ASN A 130 -5.96 -8.82 3.04
C ASN A 130 -6.81 -9.07 4.32
N PHE A 131 -7.75 -8.18 4.63
CA PHE A 131 -8.67 -8.40 5.77
C PHE A 131 -9.64 -9.55 5.52
N GLU A 132 -10.22 -9.65 4.32
CA GLU A 132 -11.09 -10.77 3.96
C GLU A 132 -10.36 -12.10 4.06
N GLU A 133 -9.11 -12.13 3.60
CA GLU A 133 -8.28 -13.32 3.64
C GLU A 133 -7.88 -13.71 5.06
N GLY A 134 -7.54 -12.73 5.91
CA GLY A 134 -7.33 -12.97 7.33
C GLY A 134 -8.56 -13.56 8.02
N ARG A 135 -9.78 -13.13 7.64
CA ARG A 135 -11.02 -13.72 8.17
C ARG A 135 -11.24 -15.16 7.69
N ARG A 136 -10.91 -15.48 6.43
CA ARG A 136 -10.99 -16.86 5.92
C ARG A 136 -10.03 -17.79 6.65
N ASN A 137 -8.76 -17.40 6.77
CA ASN A 137 -7.76 -18.20 7.49
C ASN A 137 -8.14 -18.45 8.95
N LYS A 138 -8.78 -17.48 9.61
CA LYS A 138 -9.30 -17.67 10.98
C LYS A 138 -10.43 -18.70 11.03
N LYS A 139 -11.37 -18.68 10.07
CA LYS A 139 -12.47 -19.65 10.00
C LYS A 139 -11.94 -21.06 9.79
N ASP A 140 -11.00 -21.24 8.87
CA ASP A 140 -10.44 -22.56 8.55
C ASP A 140 -9.68 -23.17 9.75
N TYR A 141 -8.98 -22.33 10.52
CA TYR A 141 -8.32 -22.76 11.76
C TYR A 141 -9.32 -23.23 12.82
N LEU A 142 -10.47 -22.57 12.96
CA LEU A 142 -11.50 -22.96 13.93
C LEU A 142 -12.18 -24.27 13.54
N ILE A 143 -12.40 -24.50 12.24
CA ILE A 143 -12.95 -25.76 11.73
C ILE A 143 -11.99 -26.91 12.03
N LYS A 144 -10.70 -26.77 11.69
CA LYS A 144 -9.68 -27.79 11.96
C LYS A 144 -9.42 -28.10 13.44
N LYS A 145 -9.81 -27.19 14.35
CA LYS A 145 -9.66 -27.39 15.80
C LYS A 145 -10.90 -28.02 16.43
N GLY A 146 -12.05 -27.98 15.74
CA GLY A 146 -13.31 -28.57 16.17
C GLY A 146 -13.56 -29.98 15.64
N GLU A 147 -12.70 -30.47 14.74
CA GLU A 147 -12.57 -31.87 14.29
C GLU A 147 -11.45 -32.56 15.09
#